data_AF-A0A1F2RYF9-F1
#
_entry.id   AF-A0A1F2RYF9-F1
#
_cell.length_a   1.000
_cell.length_b   1.000
_cell.length_c   1.000
_cell.angle_alpha   90.00
_cell.angle_beta   90.00
_cell.angle_gamma   90.00
#
_symmetry.space_group_name_H-M   'P 1'
#
loop_
_entity.id
_entity.type
_entity.pdbx_description
1 polymer ?
#
loop_
_entity_poly.entity_id
_entity_poly.type
_entity_poly.pdbx_seq_one_letter_code
_entity_poly.pdbx_strand_id
1 'polypeptide(L)'
;MRKVKTPRFRTEVEEAGWWDDHMDAVEAKLVQGIKTGAAQRGGPQRVIQERRLSKNITIRVAIADIERARALAEKKGIGYQTLMKMLLKQALDRESRPALAHPRAKAR
;
A
#
# COMPACT_ATOMS: atom_id res chain seq x y z
N MET A 1 -9.80 -22.88 -18.56
CA MET A 1 -9.00 -21.99 -17.69
C MET A 1 -9.03 -20.57 -18.25
N ARG A 2 -9.58 -19.58 -17.55
CA ARG A 2 -9.51 -18.16 -17.97
C ARG A 2 -8.82 -17.34 -16.89
N LYS A 3 -7.65 -16.79 -17.23
CA LYS A 3 -6.99 -15.79 -16.40
C LYS A 3 -7.84 -14.52 -16.49
N VAL A 4 -8.65 -14.23 -15.46
CA VAL A 4 -9.11 -12.85 -15.21
C VAL A 4 -7.85 -11.99 -15.10
N LYS A 5 -7.51 -11.29 -16.18
CA LYS A 5 -6.50 -10.25 -16.22
C LYS A 5 -7.28 -8.97 -15.95
N THR A 6 -7.15 -8.41 -14.75
CA THR A 6 -7.76 -7.11 -14.46
C THR A 6 -7.13 -6.07 -15.40
N PRO A 7 -7.93 -5.39 -16.25
CA PRO A 7 -7.44 -4.32 -17.11
C PRO A 7 -6.91 -3.14 -16.30
N ARG A 8 -6.13 -2.26 -16.93
CA ARG A 8 -5.89 -0.91 -16.38
C ARG A 8 -7.05 -0.02 -16.80
N PHE A 9 -7.88 0.36 -15.83
CA PHE A 9 -8.97 1.29 -16.06
C PHE A 9 -8.46 2.73 -16.11
N ARG A 10 -9.11 3.55 -16.94
CA ARG A 10 -8.79 4.99 -17.05
C ARG A 10 -9.68 5.83 -16.14
N THR A 11 -10.87 5.32 -15.77
CA THR A 11 -11.85 6.00 -14.92
C THR A 11 -12.53 5.02 -13.97
N GLU A 12 -13.05 5.54 -12.85
CA GLU A 12 -13.73 4.73 -11.82
C GLU A 12 -15.06 4.13 -12.30
N VAL A 13 -15.76 4.81 -13.22
CA VAL A 13 -17.03 4.32 -13.80
C VAL A 13 -16.79 3.12 -14.72
N GLU A 14 -15.71 3.15 -15.50
CA GLU A 14 -15.28 2.03 -16.36
C GLU A 14 -14.85 0.83 -15.51
N GLU A 15 -14.17 1.09 -14.40
CA GLU A 15 -13.81 0.06 -13.43
C GLU A 15 -15.04 -0.59 -12.79
N ALA A 16 -16.00 0.22 -12.32
CA ALA A 16 -17.23 -0.26 -11.69
C ALA A 16 -18.06 -1.16 -12.63
N GLY A 17 -18.26 -0.74 -13.89
CA GLY A 17 -18.98 -1.55 -14.88
C GLY A 17 -18.28 -2.89 -15.17
N TRP A 18 -16.95 -2.89 -15.24
CA TRP A 18 -16.20 -4.14 -15.41
C TRP A 18 -16.36 -5.07 -14.20
N TRP A 19 -16.38 -4.53 -12.98
CA TRP A 19 -16.61 -5.31 -11.77
C TRP A 19 -17.99 -5.97 -11.79
N ASP A 20 -19.05 -5.23 -12.12
CA ASP A 20 -20.41 -5.76 -12.23
C ASP A 20 -20.50 -6.90 -13.25
N ASP A 21 -19.90 -6.72 -14.43
CA ASP A 21 -19.93 -7.72 -15.50
C ASP A 21 -19.08 -8.97 -15.22
N HIS A 22 -18.10 -8.90 -14.31
CA HIS A 22 -17.11 -9.97 -14.08
C HIS A 22 -17.15 -10.54 -12.66
N MET A 23 -18.15 -10.20 -11.85
CA MET A 23 -18.27 -10.65 -10.46
C MET A 23 -18.19 -12.18 -10.33
N ASP A 24 -18.94 -12.93 -11.14
CA ASP A 24 -18.98 -14.40 -11.07
C ASP A 24 -17.60 -15.04 -11.31
N ALA A 25 -16.83 -14.48 -12.24
CA ALA A 25 -15.50 -14.98 -12.57
C ALA A 25 -14.46 -14.63 -11.49
N VAL A 26 -14.63 -13.47 -10.84
CA VAL A 26 -13.81 -13.04 -9.71
C VAL A 26 -14.11 -13.90 -8.48
N GLU A 27 -15.39 -14.13 -8.19
CA GLU A 27 -15.85 -14.93 -7.06
C GLU A 27 -15.40 -16.39 -7.20
N ALA A 28 -15.61 -17.01 -8.36
CA ALA A 28 -15.17 -18.39 -8.61
C ALA A 28 -13.66 -18.56 -8.40
N LYS A 29 -12.87 -17.56 -8.81
CA LYS A 29 -11.42 -17.52 -8.56
C LYS A 29 -11.07 -17.34 -7.10
N LEU A 30 -11.78 -16.47 -6.38
CA LEU A 30 -11.56 -16.25 -4.96
C LEU A 30 -11.84 -17.53 -4.16
N VAL A 31 -12.98 -18.17 -4.43
CA VAL A 31 -13.36 -19.47 -3.84
C VAL A 31 -12.30 -20.53 -4.12
N GLN A 32 -11.79 -20.59 -5.36
CA GLN A 32 -10.73 -21.54 -5.72
C GLN A 32 -9.39 -21.19 -5.04
N GLY A 33 -9.05 -19.90 -4.93
CA GLY A 33 -7.87 -19.43 -4.20
C GLY A 33 -7.92 -19.79 -2.72
N ILE A 34 -9.11 -19.71 -2.10
CA ILE A 34 -9.34 -20.15 -0.71
C ILE A 34 -9.13 -21.65 -0.60
N LYS A 35 -9.69 -22.44 -1.53
CA LYS A 35 -9.53 -23.90 -1.55
C LYS A 35 -8.09 -24.37 -1.77
N THR A 36 -7.30 -23.62 -2.55
CA THR A 36 -5.92 -23.96 -2.93
C THR A 36 -4.86 -23.31 -2.03
N GLY A 37 -5.25 -22.52 -1.03
CA GLY A 37 -4.33 -21.79 -0.15
C GLY A 37 -3.58 -20.63 -0.83
N ALA A 38 -3.85 -20.36 -2.10
CA ALA A 38 -3.25 -19.25 -2.86
C ALA A 38 -3.95 -17.91 -2.60
N ALA A 39 -5.16 -17.91 -2.00
CA ALA A 39 -5.82 -16.69 -1.57
C ALA A 39 -5.09 -16.09 -0.37
N GLN A 40 -4.35 -15.01 -0.61
CA GLN A 40 -3.88 -14.16 0.46
C GLN A 40 -5.08 -13.39 1.01
N ARG A 41 -5.63 -13.83 2.15
CA ARG A 41 -6.37 -12.89 3.00
C ARG A 41 -5.35 -11.84 3.43
N GLY A 42 -5.61 -10.57 3.15
CA GLY A 42 -5.08 -9.46 3.95
C GLY A 42 -5.67 -9.49 5.37
N GLY A 43 -5.72 -10.68 5.96
CA GLY A 43 -6.42 -11.00 7.19
C GLY A 43 -5.53 -10.82 8.41
N PRO A 44 -6.08 -11.12 9.60
CA PRO A 44 -5.42 -10.90 10.88
C PRO A 44 -3.98 -11.40 10.94
N GLN A 45 -3.65 -12.54 10.31
CA GLN A 45 -2.28 -13.05 10.22
C GLN A 45 -1.28 -12.05 9.65
N ARG A 46 -1.62 -11.30 8.59
CA ARG A 46 -0.70 -10.30 8.00
C ARG A 46 -0.50 -9.13 8.95
N VAL A 47 -1.58 -8.64 9.56
CA VAL A 47 -1.53 -7.57 10.58
C VAL A 47 -0.72 -8.03 11.81
N ILE A 48 -0.89 -9.29 12.24
CA ILE A 48 -0.16 -9.90 13.35
C ILE A 48 1.32 -10.06 13.01
N GLN A 49 1.66 -10.53 11.81
CA GLN A 49 3.05 -10.64 11.38
C GLN A 49 3.71 -9.27 11.23
N GLU A 50 3.04 -8.30 10.61
CA GLU A 50 3.54 -6.93 10.50
C GLU A 50 3.72 -6.28 11.87
N ARG A 51 2.84 -6.55 12.84
CA ARG A 51 3.02 -6.13 14.24
C ARG A 51 4.24 -6.79 14.88
N ARG A 52 4.42 -8.11 14.71
CA ARG A 52 5.59 -8.86 15.22
C ARG A 52 6.92 -8.37 14.65
N LEU A 53 6.90 -7.84 13.42
CA LEU A 53 8.08 -7.28 12.75
C LEU A 53 8.27 -5.78 13.01
N SER A 54 7.44 -5.17 13.87
CA SER A 54 7.54 -3.76 14.23
C SER A 54 7.99 -3.58 15.68
N LYS A 55 8.83 -2.58 15.93
CA LYS A 55 9.25 -2.17 17.28
C LYS A 55 8.53 -0.88 17.67
N ASN A 56 8.07 -0.79 18.92
CA ASN A 56 7.55 0.46 19.45
C ASN A 56 8.73 1.41 19.75
N ILE A 57 8.64 2.64 19.28
CA ILE A 57 9.66 3.67 19.51
C ILE A 57 8.98 4.97 19.94
N THR A 58 9.63 5.70 20.84
CA THR A 58 9.16 7.02 21.28
C THR A 58 9.93 8.10 20.52
N ILE A 59 9.20 8.94 19.77
CA ILE A 59 9.76 10.09 19.06
C ILE A 59 9.05 11.35 19.54
N ARG A 60 9.79 12.44 19.74
CA ARG A 60 9.20 13.76 19.99
C ARG A 60 8.88 14.43 18.66
N VAL A 61 7.64 14.86 18.49
CA VAL A 61 7.13 15.55 17.30
C VAL A 61 6.48 16.84 17.75
N ALA A 62 6.62 17.92 16.97
CA ALA A 62 5.98 19.19 17.30
C ALA A 62 4.45 19.02 17.28
N ILE A 63 3.76 19.68 18.22
CA ILE A 63 2.30 19.61 18.34
C ILE A 63 1.62 20.05 17.03
N ALA A 64 2.14 21.11 16.40
CA ALA A 64 1.64 21.61 15.12
C ALA A 64 1.67 20.56 14.00
N ASP A 65 2.70 19.72 13.96
CA ASP A 65 2.81 18.65 12.97
C ASP A 65 1.86 17.49 13.25
N ILE A 66 1.58 17.20 14.53
CA ILE A 66 0.57 16.21 14.94
C ILE A 66 -0.81 16.66 14.46
N GLU A 67 -1.18 17.92 14.70
CA GLU A 67 -2.46 18.48 14.26
C GLU A 67 -2.57 18.50 12.74
N ARG A 68 -1.49 18.87 12.03
CA ARG A 68 -1.44 18.81 10.57
C ARG A 68 -1.65 17.38 10.06
N ALA A 69 -1.00 16.40 10.69
CA ALA A 69 -1.18 14.99 10.33
C ALA A 69 -2.61 14.52 10.57
N ARG A 70 -3.26 14.95 11.67
CA ARG A 70 -4.67 14.64 11.96
C ARG A 70 -5.59 15.16 10.85
N ALA A 71 -5.48 16.44 10.50
CA ALA A 71 -6.30 17.06 9.45
C ALA A 71 -6.10 16.39 8.07
N LEU A 72 -4.87 15.98 7.74
CA LEU A 72 -4.57 15.25 6.51
C LEU A 72 -5.12 13.80 6.52
N ALA A 73 -5.12 13.16 7.69
CA ALA A 73 -5.58 11.78 7.84
C ALA A 73 -7.10 11.69 7.77
N GLU A 74 -7.82 12.67 8.35
CA GLU A 74 -9.28 12.78 8.26
C GLU A 74 -9.76 12.89 6.81
N LYS A 75 -9.12 13.74 5.99
CA LYS A 75 -9.41 13.85 4.55
C LYS A 75 -9.23 12.54 3.78
N LYS A 76 -8.41 11.62 4.31
CA LYS A 76 -8.11 10.32 3.71
C LYS A 76 -8.88 9.16 4.36
N GLY A 77 -9.69 9.42 5.39
CA GLY A 77 -10.41 8.39 6.11
C GLY A 77 -9.50 7.39 6.85
N ILE A 78 -8.28 7.78 7.25
CA ILE A 78 -7.33 6.92 7.96
C ILE A 78 -6.92 7.53 9.31
N GLY A 79 -6.40 6.70 10.22
CA GLY A 79 -5.83 7.20 11.48
C GLY A 79 -4.54 7.99 11.27
N TYR A 80 -4.32 9.04 12.09
CA TYR A 80 -3.13 9.91 11.98
C TYR A 80 -1.81 9.13 12.13
N GLN A 81 -1.77 8.11 12.99
CA GLN A 81 -0.60 7.24 13.16
C GLN A 81 -0.30 6.44 11.89
N THR A 82 -1.33 5.97 11.19
CA THR A 82 -1.20 5.27 9.91
C THR A 82 -0.63 6.21 8.84
N LEU A 83 -1.14 7.45 8.78
CA LEU A 83 -0.59 8.47 7.88
C LEU A 83 0.88 8.75 8.18
N MET A 84 1.24 8.96 9.46
CA MET A 84 2.63 9.20 9.86
C MET A 84 3.54 8.03 9.46
N LYS A 85 3.10 6.79 9.69
CA LYS A 85 3.86 5.58 9.30
C LYS A 85 4.08 5.52 7.78
N MET A 86 3.06 5.85 7.00
CA MET A 86 3.16 5.89 5.54
C MET A 86 4.14 6.97 5.06
N LEU A 87 4.05 8.18 5.61
CA LEU A 87 4.94 9.29 5.25
C LEU A 87 6.40 8.97 5.59
N LEU A 88 6.66 8.38 6.75
CA LEU A 88 7.99 7.91 7.14
C LEU A 88 8.54 6.89 6.15
N LYS A 89 7.73 5.89 5.78
CA LYS A 89 8.12 4.86 4.80
C LYS A 89 8.46 5.48 3.45
N GLN A 90 7.63 6.40 2.95
CA GLN A 90 7.85 7.09 1.68
C GLN A 90 9.12 7.94 1.69
N ALA A 91 9.41 8.62 2.80
CA ALA A 91 10.64 9.39 2.94
C ALA A 91 11.87 8.46 2.91
N LEU A 92 11.85 7.35 3.64
CA LEU A 92 12.94 6.35 3.61
C LEU A 92 13.12 5.74 2.22
N ASP A 93 12.03 5.39 1.53
CA ASP A 93 12.08 4.84 0.17
C ASP A 93 12.63 5.88 -0.84
N ARG A 94 12.41 7.18 -0.59
CA ARG A 94 13.00 8.27 -1.39
C ARG A 94 14.49 8.39 -1.15
N GLU A 95 14.93 8.42 0.11
CA GLU A 95 16.34 8.59 0.49
C GLU A 95 17.20 7.35 0.15
N SER A 96 16.60 6.16 0.20
CA SER A 96 17.28 4.91 -0.17
C SER A 96 17.42 4.69 -1.67
N ARG A 97 16.74 5.50 -2.50
CA ARG A 97 16.93 5.44 -3.95
C ARG A 97 18.31 6.02 -4.25
N PRO A 98 19.27 5.21 -4.78
CA PRO A 98 20.59 5.74 -5.10
C PRO A 98 20.42 6.90 -6.07
N ALA A 99 20.94 8.07 -5.71
CA ALA A 99 21.13 9.14 -6.66
C ALA A 99 21.92 8.55 -7.82
N LEU A 100 21.33 8.57 -9.02
CA LEU A 100 21.95 8.07 -10.24
C LEU A 100 23.40 8.53 -10.26
N ALA A 101 24.30 7.55 -10.28
CA ALA A 101 25.73 7.74 -10.24
C ALA A 101 26.15 8.82 -11.24
N HIS A 102 26.69 9.93 -10.74
CA HIS A 102 27.49 10.80 -11.59
C HIS A 102 28.78 10.04 -11.88
N PRO A 103 29.09 9.65 -13.14
CA PRO A 103 30.40 9.13 -13.45
C PRO A 103 31.38 10.28 -13.21
N ARG A 104 32.22 10.15 -12.17
CA ARG A 104 33.41 10.99 -12.04
C ARG A 104 34.22 10.77 -13.31
N ALA A 105 34.23 11.77 -14.18
CA ALA A 105 35.11 11.83 -15.33
C ALA A 105 36.54 11.56 -14.83
N LYS A 106 37.16 10.49 -15.35
CA LYS A 106 38.56 10.22 -15.08
C LYS A 106 39.37 11.40 -15.62
N ALA A 107 40.07 12.07 -14.72
CA ALA A 107 41.14 12.99 -15.08
C ALA A 107 42.16 12.24 -15.95
N ARG A 108 42.48 12.84 -17.10
CA ARG A 108 43.66 12.55 -17.92
C ARG A 108 44.60 13.72 -17.79
#